data_AF-A0A9Q1C3V1-F1
#
_entry.id   AF-A0A9Q1C3V1-F1
#
_cell.length_a   1.000
_cell.length_b   1.000
_cell.length_c   1.000
_cell.angle_alpha   90.00
_cell.angle_beta   90.00
_cell.angle_gamma   90.00
#
_symmetry.space_group_name_H-M   'P 1'
#
loop_
_entity.id
_entity.type
_entity.pdbx_description
1 polymer ?
#
loop_
_entity_poly.entity_id
_entity_poly.type
_entity_poly.pdbx_seq_one_letter_code
_entity_poly.pdbx_strand_id
1 'polypeptide(L)' 'MPFNLDKFVASPSVEELDSLKKSDIVKVAKHYGIEFQPLMRKAEIKRYVLEYLVDPA' A
#
# COMPACT_ATOMS: atom_id res chain seq x y z
N MET A 1 11.52 -11.97 -2.79
CA MET A 1 12.21 -11.05 -1.88
C MET A 1 11.25 -10.64 -0.77
N PRO A 2 11.71 -10.45 0.48
CA PRO A 2 10.89 -9.86 1.52
C PRO A 2 10.64 -8.38 1.18
N PHE A 3 9.38 -7.95 1.23
CA PHE A 3 9.01 -6.54 1.08
C PHE A 3 9.62 -5.73 2.23
N ASN A 4 10.20 -4.56 1.92
CA ASN A 4 10.76 -3.64 2.90
C ASN A 4 9.94 -2.35 2.89
N LEU A 5 9.17 -2.14 3.97
CA LEU A 5 8.28 -1.00 4.11
C LEU A 5 9.04 0.33 4.12
N ASP A 6 10.14 0.43 4.87
CA ASP A 6 10.91 1.67 4.99
C ASP A 6 11.49 2.12 3.64
N LYS A 7 11.98 1.17 2.83
CA LYS A 7 12.45 1.46 1.47
C LYS A 7 11.33 1.92 0.56
N PHE A 8 10.18 1.27 0.64
CA PHE A 8 9.02 1.63 -0.18
C PHE A 8 8.49 3.02 0.19
N VAL A 9 8.41 3.36 1.47
CA VAL A 9 7.95 4.68 1.92
C VAL A 9 8.94 5.78 1.54
N ALA A 10 10.24 5.49 1.56
CA ALA A 10 11.28 6.44 1.12
C ALA A 10 11.25 6.70 -0.40
N SER A 11 10.81 5.73 -1.20
CA SER A 11 10.73 5.84 -2.66
C SER A 11 9.58 4.97 -3.20
N PRO A 12 8.32 5.43 -3.08
CA PRO A 12 7.17 4.63 -3.47
C PRO A 12 7.13 4.43 -4.99
N SER A 13 6.94 3.18 -5.41
CA SER A 13 6.79 2.80 -6.82
C SER A 13 5.47 2.08 -7.06
N VAL A 14 4.76 2.49 -8.11
CA VAL A 14 3.51 1.86 -8.54
C VAL A 14 3.76 0.41 -8.97
N GLU A 15 4.86 0.16 -9.67
CA GLU A 15 5.24 -1.19 -10.11
C GLU A 15 5.53 -2.11 -8.92
N GLU A 16 6.21 -1.58 -7.89
CA GLU A 16 6.48 -2.32 -6.68
C GLU A 16 5.18 -2.63 -5.94
N LEU A 17 4.30 -1.64 -5.77
CA LEU A 17 2.98 -1.80 -5.14
C LEU A 17 2.09 -2.84 -5.83
N ASP A 18 2.14 -2.93 -7.16
CA ASP A 18 1.39 -3.93 -7.93
C ASP A 18 1.84 -5.37 -7.59
N SER A 19 3.16 -5.54 -7.45
CA SER A 19 3.81 -6.80 -7.13
C SER A 19 3.61 -7.27 -5.68
N LEU A 20 3.19 -6.38 -4.77
CA LEU A 20 3.04 -6.70 -3.35
C LEU A 20 1.92 -7.69 -3.05
N LYS A 21 2.11 -8.49 -2.01
CA LYS A 21 1.06 -9.36 -1.46
C LYS A 21 0.07 -8.52 -0.64
N LYS A 22 -1.17 -9.02 -0.47
CA LYS A 22 -2.19 -8.33 0.36
C LYS A 22 -1.66 -7.99 1.76
N SER A 23 -0.90 -8.89 2.37
CA SER A 23 -0.27 -8.67 3.69
C SER A 23 0.65 -7.47 3.73
N ASP A 24 1.38 -7.21 2.65
CA ASP A 24 2.35 -6.13 2.55
C ASP A 24 1.66 -4.81 2.22
N ILE A 25 0.68 -4.83 1.31
CA ILE A 25 -0.19 -3.67 1.04
C ILE A 25 -0.90 -3.20 2.32
N VAL A 26 -1.36 -4.13 3.16
CA VAL A 26 -1.97 -3.80 4.46
C VAL A 26 -0.97 -3.11 5.39
N LYS A 27 0.30 -3.52 5.40
CA LYS A 27 1.34 -2.83 6.19
C LYS A 27 1.56 -1.41 5.69
N VAL A 28 1.59 -1.22 4.37
CA VAL A 28 1.71 0.11 3.74
C VAL A 28 0.51 0.99 4.10
N ALA A 29 -0.71 0.47 3.94
CA ALA A 29 -1.93 1.20 4.28
C ALA A 29 -1.95 1.61 5.76
N LYS A 30 -1.57 0.71 6.68
CA LYS A 30 -1.44 1.02 8.11
C LYS A 30 -0.38 2.07 8.40
N HIS A 31 0.74 2.05 7.68
CA HIS A 31 1.83 3.02 7.86
C HIS A 31 1.38 4.44 7.50
N TYR A 32 0.64 4.58 6.40
CA TYR A 32 0.07 5.86 5.98
C TYR A 32 -1.21 6.25 6.73
N GLY A 33 -1.68 5.45 7.69
CA GLY A 33 -2.91 5.73 8.43
C GLY A 33 -4.18 5.62 7.57
N ILE A 34 -4.12 4.92 6.44
CA ILE A 34 -5.25 4.75 5.52
C ILE A 34 -6.27 3.81 6.17
N GLU A 35 -7.49 4.29 6.36
CA GLU A 35 -8.60 3.46 6.84
C GLU A 35 -9.08 2.52 5.74
N PHE A 36 -9.12 1.22 6.05
CA PHE A 36 -9.65 0.20 5.14
C PHE A 36 -10.46 -0.83 5.93
N GLN A 37 -11.43 -1.47 5.28
CA GLN A 37 -12.19 -2.55 5.89
C GLN A 37 -11.42 -3.87 5.79
N PRO A 38 -11.33 -4.70 6.86
CA PRO A 38 -10.56 -5.95 6.86
C PRO A 38 -10.99 -6.96 5.77
N LEU A 39 -12.27 -6.92 5.41
CA LEU A 39 -12.90 -7.80 4.43
C LEU A 39 -12.64 -7.37 2.97
N MET A 40 -12.07 -6.19 2.74
CA MET A 40 -11.78 -5.69 1.38
C MET A 40 -10.83 -6.59 0.61
N ARG A 41 -11.01 -6.61 -0.72
CA ARG A 41 -10.14 -7.36 -1.62
C ARG A 41 -8.78 -6.66 -1.74
N LYS A 42 -7.75 -7.42 -2.14
CA LYS A 42 -6.39 -6.88 -2.38
C LYS A 42 -6.44 -5.62 -3.26
N ALA A 43 -7.20 -5.68 -4.35
CA ALA A 43 -7.30 -4.59 -5.32
C ALA A 43 -7.89 -3.31 -4.73
N GLU A 44 -8.83 -3.42 -3.79
CA GLU A 44 -9.46 -2.26 -3.15
C GLU A 44 -8.49 -1.58 -2.19
N ILE A 45 -7.84 -2.34 -1.31
CA ILE A 45 -6.82 -1.80 -0.39
C ILE A 45 -5.67 -1.18 -1.20
N LYS A 46 -5.26 -1.82 -2.31
CA LYS A 46 -4.25 -1.27 -3.22
C LYS A 46 -4.68 0.07 -3.80
N ARG A 47 -5.96 0.21 -4.16
CA ARG A 47 -6.50 1.45 -4.72
C ARG A 47 -6.42 2.60 -3.72
N TYR A 48 -6.80 2.39 -2.47
CA TYR A 48 -6.67 3.43 -1.43
C TYR A 48 -5.21 3.86 -1.24
N VAL A 49 -4.28 2.91 -1.22
CA VAL A 49 -2.84 3.21 -1.15
C VAL A 49 -2.38 4.00 -2.38
N LEU A 50 -2.85 3.64 -3.58
CA LEU A 50 -2.54 4.36 -4.82
C LEU A 50 -3.09 5.78 -4.83
N GLU A 51 -4.33 5.97 -4.40
CA GLU A 51 -4.97 7.28 -4.32
C GLU A 51 -4.17 8.19 -3.37
N TYR A 52 -3.76 7.69 -2.20
CA TYR A 52 -2.90 8.43 -1.27
C TYR A 52 -1.52 8.79 -1.84
N LEU A 53 -0.92 7.91 -2.66
CA LEU A 53 0.39 8.16 -3.26
C LEU A 53 0.36 9.18 -4.40
N VAL A 54 -0.79 9.33 -5.08
CA VAL A 54 -0.96 10.27 -6.20
C VAL A 54 -1.41 11.64 -5.69
N ASP A 55 -2.28 11.68 -4.67
CA ASP A 55 -2.78 12.91 -4.07
C ASP A 55 -2.82 12.76 -2.53
N PRO A 56 -1.70 13.06 -1.84
CA PRO A 56 -1.65 13.03 -0.40
C PRO A 56 -2.46 14.22 0.15
N ALA A 57 -3.71 13.95 0.52
CA ALA A 57 -4.61 14.90 1.19
C ALA A 57 -4.06 15.43 2.52
#